data_AF-A0A968WQL4-F1
#
_entry.id   AF-A0A968WQL4-F1
#
_cell.length_a   1.000
_cell.length_b   1.000
_cell.length_c   1.000
_cell.angle_alpha   90.00
_cell.angle_beta   90.00
_cell.angle_gamma   90.00
#
_symmetry.space_group_name_H-M   'P 1'
#
loop_
_entity.id
_entity.type
_entity.pdbx_description
1 polymer ?
#
loop_
_entity_poly.entity_id
_entity_poly.type
_entity_poly.pdbx_seq_one_letter_code
_entity_poly.pdbx_strand_id
1 'polypeptide(L)'
;MTLQLEAADRARLDGAEGPAMKLAMQLVAKAADILGAEELAPISFAHLDSCFYTGQVHLDFARFLKANKARFAVPTWSNNGVVSLEQPELKPESDNGETVRGARELMQLYAELGAVPTWTCAPYQLPGGPGFGDHIAVGESNAVAYYNSVLGARTNKYGGYLDVACALIGKAPHAGLHLDKGRKAELHISILDLPERLRQSSLFPHLLGHVVGRISGRLRPAISGIPKTVARDGLKAISSAAAASGGVEMWHGISVTPEAPSPEDASELAKQYVLELPDFWRAQQDLTSAADGPLDCVALGTPHFPRASSSSRAESG
;
A
#
# COMPACT_ATOMS: atom_id res chain seq x y z
N MET A 1 -2.03 -11.34 26.65
CA MET A 1 -1.48 -12.56 26.00
C MET A 1 0.01 -12.35 25.80
N THR A 2 0.82 -13.40 25.86
CA THR A 2 2.29 -13.30 25.77
C THR A 2 2.74 -13.76 24.39
N LEU A 3 3.44 -12.90 23.65
CA LEU A 3 4.03 -13.20 22.35
C LEU A 3 4.99 -14.39 22.46
N GLN A 4 4.70 -15.45 21.70
CA GLN A 4 5.57 -16.61 21.54
C GLN A 4 6.62 -16.29 20.48
N LEU A 5 7.89 -16.44 20.87
CA LEU A 5 9.02 -16.23 19.97
C LEU A 5 9.78 -17.54 19.81
N GLU A 6 10.12 -17.87 18.57
CA GLU A 6 11.07 -18.94 18.28
C GLU A 6 12.44 -18.61 18.88
N ALA A 7 13.28 -19.64 19.08
CA ALA A 7 14.60 -19.48 19.65
C ALA A 7 15.47 -18.47 18.89
N ALA A 8 15.38 -18.45 17.55
CA ALA A 8 16.10 -17.50 16.71
C ALA A 8 15.65 -16.05 16.96
N ASP A 9 14.35 -15.79 17.06
CA ASP A 9 13.81 -14.45 17.31
C ASP A 9 14.12 -13.98 18.73
N ARG A 10 14.10 -14.89 19.71
CA ARG A 10 14.58 -14.60 21.07
C ARG A 10 16.05 -14.19 21.07
N ALA A 11 16.90 -14.94 20.38
CA ALA A 11 18.33 -14.62 20.28
C ALA A 11 18.57 -13.25 19.62
N ARG A 12 17.81 -12.89 18.57
CA ARG A 12 17.85 -11.54 17.97
C ARG A 12 17.44 -10.47 18.97
N LEU A 13 16.37 -10.70 19.74
CA LEU A 13 15.89 -9.77 20.76
C LEU A 13 16.93 -9.56 21.88
N ASP A 14 17.67 -10.60 22.22
CA ASP A 14 18.74 -10.54 23.23
C ASP A 14 20.00 -9.84 22.68
N GLY A 15 20.21 -9.89 21.35
CA GLY A 15 21.24 -9.15 20.63
C GLY A 15 22.29 -10.01 19.93
N ALA A 16 22.02 -11.29 19.73
CA ALA A 16 22.96 -12.24 19.12
C ALA A 16 23.41 -11.84 17.69
N GLU A 17 22.56 -11.12 16.94
CA GLU A 17 22.84 -10.64 15.57
C GLU A 17 23.19 -9.14 15.52
N GLY A 18 23.57 -8.56 16.65
CA GLY A 18 24.04 -7.17 16.74
C GLY A 18 22.94 -6.11 16.90
N PRO A 19 23.33 -4.83 17.05
CA PRO A 19 22.42 -3.77 17.51
C PRO A 19 21.26 -3.48 16.55
N ALA A 20 21.49 -3.53 15.24
CA ALA A 20 20.44 -3.27 14.26
C ALA A 20 19.35 -4.35 14.26
N MET A 21 19.75 -5.62 14.27
CA MET A 21 18.81 -6.75 14.32
C MET A 21 18.04 -6.78 15.65
N LYS A 22 18.70 -6.43 16.76
CA LYS A 22 18.04 -6.26 18.05
C LYS A 22 16.96 -5.18 18.00
N LEU A 23 17.29 -3.99 17.48
CA LEU A 23 16.32 -2.90 17.36
C LEU A 23 15.14 -3.32 16.46
N ALA A 24 15.40 -3.93 15.31
CA ALA A 24 14.36 -4.43 14.41
C ALA A 24 13.44 -5.45 15.12
N MET A 25 14.01 -6.41 15.84
CA MET A 25 13.25 -7.41 16.59
C MET A 25 12.43 -6.78 17.71
N GLN A 26 12.96 -5.76 18.40
CA GLN A 26 12.22 -5.00 19.41
C GLN A 26 11.02 -4.27 18.80
N LEU A 27 11.18 -3.64 17.63
CA LEU A 27 10.09 -2.98 16.91
C LEU A 27 8.99 -3.97 16.51
N VAL A 28 9.36 -5.12 15.93
CA VAL A 28 8.41 -6.18 15.55
C VAL A 28 7.69 -6.75 16.77
N ALA A 29 8.42 -7.07 17.84
CA ALA A 29 7.83 -7.59 19.07
C ALA A 29 6.89 -6.58 19.74
N LYS A 30 7.26 -5.28 19.73
CA LYS A 30 6.41 -4.23 20.29
C LYS A 30 5.16 -3.98 19.44
N ALA A 31 5.28 -4.05 18.11
CA ALA A 31 4.14 -3.99 17.22
C ALA A 31 3.19 -5.18 17.42
N ALA A 32 3.74 -6.39 17.61
CA ALA A 32 2.95 -7.57 17.93
C ALA A 32 2.16 -7.43 19.23
N ASP A 33 2.78 -6.90 20.29
CA ASP A 33 2.11 -6.55 21.55
C ASP A 33 0.94 -5.57 21.33
N ILE A 34 1.18 -4.47 20.59
CA ILE A 34 0.14 -3.47 20.28
C ILE A 34 -1.02 -4.07 19.48
N LEU A 35 -0.72 -4.94 18.52
CA LEU A 35 -1.71 -5.57 17.64
C LEU A 35 -2.39 -6.79 18.28
N GLY A 36 -1.98 -7.18 19.50
CA GLY A 36 -2.49 -8.38 20.17
C GLY A 36 -2.13 -9.69 19.46
N ALA A 37 -1.00 -9.72 18.75
CA ALA A 37 -0.51 -10.93 18.10
C ALA A 37 0.15 -11.87 19.13
N GLU A 38 -0.20 -13.15 19.08
CA GLU A 38 0.40 -14.18 19.93
C GLU A 38 1.65 -14.81 19.30
N GLU A 39 1.81 -14.66 17.99
CA GLU A 39 2.92 -15.19 17.22
C GLU A 39 3.29 -14.23 16.07
N LEU A 40 4.40 -14.52 15.39
CA LEU A 40 4.85 -13.79 14.22
C LEU A 40 4.71 -14.68 12.99
N ALA A 41 4.17 -14.13 11.90
CA ALA A 41 4.09 -14.83 10.63
C ALA A 41 5.37 -14.59 9.82
N PRO A 42 5.98 -15.63 9.24
CA PRO A 42 7.04 -15.44 8.24
C PRO A 42 6.47 -14.66 7.05
N ILE A 43 7.24 -13.69 6.55
CA ILE A 43 6.87 -12.95 5.34
C ILE A 43 7.73 -13.38 4.16
N SER A 44 7.20 -13.28 2.95
CA SER A 44 7.92 -13.62 1.71
C SER A 44 8.46 -12.40 0.96
N PHE A 45 7.96 -11.20 1.28
CA PHE A 45 8.25 -9.98 0.53
C PHE A 45 8.03 -8.72 1.38
N ALA A 46 8.78 -7.66 1.07
CA ALA A 46 8.56 -6.33 1.64
C ALA A 46 8.62 -5.19 0.61
N HIS A 47 7.81 -4.14 0.82
CA HIS A 47 7.86 -2.88 0.08
C HIS A 47 7.93 -1.71 1.06
N LEU A 48 9.07 -1.00 1.04
CA LEU A 48 9.47 -0.04 2.07
C LEU A 48 8.99 1.37 1.75
N ASP A 49 8.15 1.94 2.60
CA ASP A 49 7.77 3.34 2.59
C ASP A 49 8.84 4.25 3.24
N SER A 50 9.68 3.68 4.11
CA SER A 50 10.74 4.38 4.84
C SER A 50 11.84 5.02 3.96
N CYS A 51 11.81 4.84 2.63
CA CYS A 51 12.69 5.53 1.70
C CYS A 51 12.22 6.95 1.32
N PHE A 52 11.07 7.40 1.84
CA PHE A 52 10.57 8.75 1.63
C PHE A 52 11.11 9.73 2.67
N TYR A 53 12.03 10.62 2.26
CA TYR A 53 12.71 11.54 3.16
C TYR A 53 11.78 12.66 3.67
N THR A 54 11.53 12.68 4.97
CA THR A 54 10.82 13.80 5.65
C THR A 54 11.64 14.48 6.74
N GLY A 55 12.93 14.16 6.86
CA GLY A 55 13.82 14.73 7.86
C GLY A 55 14.96 13.82 8.32
N GLN A 56 15.86 14.38 9.13
CA GLN A 56 17.13 13.78 9.55
C GLN A 56 17.02 12.38 10.18
N VAL A 57 15.93 12.12 10.91
CA VAL A 57 15.71 10.82 11.59
C VAL A 57 15.72 9.63 10.62
N HIS A 58 15.29 9.81 9.37
CA HIS A 58 15.31 8.75 8.36
C HIS A 58 16.75 8.37 7.97
N LEU A 59 17.62 9.37 7.85
CA LEU A 59 19.04 9.15 7.59
C LEU A 59 19.72 8.49 8.78
N ASP A 60 19.42 8.95 10.00
CA ASP A 60 20.02 8.39 11.21
C ASP A 60 19.68 6.91 11.35
N PHE A 61 18.42 6.55 11.09
CA PHE A 61 17.98 5.15 11.09
C PHE A 61 18.68 4.33 10.00
N ALA A 62 18.68 4.76 8.74
CA ALA A 62 19.31 4.03 7.65
C ALA A 62 20.85 3.91 7.81
N ARG A 63 21.52 4.98 8.27
CA ARG A 63 22.95 4.97 8.60
C ARG A 63 23.25 4.04 9.76
N PHE A 64 22.42 4.01 10.80
CA PHE A 64 22.55 3.07 11.90
C PHE A 64 22.47 1.62 11.42
N LEU A 65 21.49 1.29 10.57
CA LEU A 65 21.35 -0.04 9.99
C LEU A 65 22.59 -0.43 9.17
N LYS A 66 23.08 0.48 8.32
CA LYS A 66 24.28 0.26 7.47
C LYS A 66 25.54 0.07 8.31
N ALA A 67 25.77 0.95 9.30
CA ALA A 67 26.92 0.88 10.20
C ALA A 67 26.96 -0.43 11.00
N ASN A 68 25.79 -0.98 11.32
CA ASN A 68 25.65 -2.25 12.03
C ASN A 68 25.42 -3.45 11.10
N LYS A 69 25.74 -3.31 9.80
CA LYS A 69 25.75 -4.39 8.80
C LYS A 69 24.42 -5.15 8.71
N ALA A 70 23.30 -4.49 8.93
CA ALA A 70 21.97 -5.09 8.79
C ALA A 70 21.76 -5.62 7.36
N ARG A 71 20.96 -6.67 7.21
CA ARG A 71 20.58 -7.27 5.92
C ARG A 71 19.11 -7.65 5.95
N PHE A 72 18.41 -7.37 4.86
CA PHE A 72 17.03 -7.83 4.69
C PHE A 72 17.00 -9.36 4.59
N ALA A 73 16.09 -9.98 5.32
CA ALA A 73 15.88 -11.43 5.29
C ALA A 73 15.03 -11.87 4.09
N VAL A 74 14.29 -10.94 3.48
CA VAL A 74 13.36 -11.20 2.37
C VAL A 74 13.62 -10.27 1.19
N PRO A 75 13.21 -10.64 -0.05
CA PRO A 75 13.16 -9.72 -1.17
C PRO A 75 12.43 -8.44 -0.79
N THR A 76 13.13 -7.31 -0.91
CA THR A 76 12.68 -6.01 -0.39
C THR A 76 12.79 -4.96 -1.48
N TRP A 77 11.71 -4.27 -1.77
CA TRP A 77 11.62 -3.24 -2.82
C TRP A 77 11.42 -1.85 -2.20
N SER A 78 11.93 -0.81 -2.85
CA SER A 78 11.73 0.57 -2.40
C SER A 78 10.44 1.20 -2.93
N ASN A 79 9.77 1.98 -2.10
CA ASN A 79 8.74 2.92 -2.54
C ASN A 79 9.35 4.11 -3.32
N ASN A 80 8.53 5.08 -3.72
CA ASN A 80 8.99 6.31 -4.37
C ASN A 80 9.90 7.13 -3.44
N GLY A 81 10.84 7.84 -4.06
CA GLY A 81 11.64 8.86 -3.39
C GLY A 81 11.03 10.25 -3.51
N VAL A 82 11.71 11.23 -2.90
CA VAL A 82 11.34 12.66 -2.98
C VAL A 82 11.95 13.36 -4.20
N VAL A 83 12.99 12.77 -4.78
CA VAL A 83 13.77 13.30 -5.90
C VAL A 83 14.01 12.21 -6.94
N SER A 84 14.29 12.61 -8.18
CA SER A 84 14.82 11.69 -9.18
C SER A 84 16.33 11.56 -9.02
N LEU A 85 16.82 10.32 -8.95
CA LEU A 85 18.26 10.02 -9.02
C LEU A 85 18.79 10.08 -10.46
N GLU A 86 17.93 9.84 -11.45
CA GLU A 86 18.27 9.85 -12.88
C GLU A 86 18.22 11.26 -13.48
N GLN A 87 17.31 12.10 -12.98
CA GLN A 87 17.05 13.46 -13.46
C GLN A 87 17.14 14.46 -12.29
N PRO A 88 18.34 14.68 -11.71
CA PRO A 88 18.53 15.53 -10.54
C PRO A 88 18.12 17.01 -10.76
N GLU A 89 18.06 17.45 -12.02
CA GLU A 89 17.64 18.80 -12.44
C GLU A 89 16.15 19.07 -12.27
N LEU A 90 15.29 18.04 -12.17
CA LEU A 90 13.86 18.22 -11.90
C LEU A 90 13.60 18.84 -10.52
N LYS A 91 14.54 18.67 -9.59
CA LYS A 91 14.50 19.30 -8.26
C LYS A 91 15.92 19.65 -7.82
N PRO A 92 16.43 20.82 -8.24
CA PRO A 92 17.78 21.24 -7.93
C PRO A 92 17.93 21.57 -6.44
N GLU A 93 19.16 21.48 -5.93
CA GLU A 93 19.45 21.81 -4.52
C GLU A 93 19.22 23.29 -4.18
N SER A 94 19.14 24.17 -5.19
CA SER A 94 18.78 25.58 -5.00
C SER A 94 17.38 25.78 -4.42
N ASP A 95 16.47 24.84 -4.65
CA ASP A 95 15.08 24.95 -4.20
C ASP A 95 14.97 24.61 -2.70
N ASN A 96 15.58 23.49 -2.31
CA ASN A 96 15.63 23.03 -0.92
C ASN A 96 16.78 22.03 -0.73
N GLY A 97 18.00 22.56 -0.56
CA GLY A 97 19.22 21.77 -0.55
C GLY A 97 19.25 20.67 0.53
N GLU A 98 18.70 20.93 1.71
CA GLU A 98 18.62 19.93 2.78
C GLU A 98 17.73 18.74 2.37
N THR A 99 16.52 19.02 1.88
CA THR A 99 15.58 17.97 1.46
C THR A 99 16.13 17.18 0.28
N VAL A 100 16.73 17.86 -0.69
CA VAL A 100 17.26 17.20 -1.89
C VAL A 100 18.45 16.30 -1.53
N ARG A 101 19.42 16.79 -0.75
CA ARG A 101 20.57 15.97 -0.32
C ARG A 101 20.15 14.81 0.56
N GLY A 102 19.28 15.07 1.54
CA GLY A 102 18.79 14.04 2.45
C GLY A 102 17.99 12.97 1.73
N ALA A 103 17.15 13.34 0.76
CA ALA A 103 16.43 12.39 -0.07
C ALA A 103 17.35 11.51 -0.91
N ARG A 104 18.33 12.10 -1.62
CA ARG A 104 19.28 11.33 -2.43
C ARG A 104 20.06 10.35 -1.58
N GLU A 105 20.57 10.80 -0.44
CA GLU A 105 21.33 9.95 0.47
C GLU A 105 20.46 8.82 1.04
N LEU A 106 19.24 9.11 1.48
CA LEU A 106 18.33 8.08 2.01
C LEU A 106 18.04 6.99 0.99
N MET A 107 17.74 7.39 -0.25
CA MET A 107 17.49 6.45 -1.35
C MET A 107 18.71 5.56 -1.62
N GLN A 108 19.92 6.15 -1.63
CA GLN A 108 21.17 5.39 -1.80
C GLN A 108 21.42 4.42 -0.64
N LEU A 109 21.19 4.85 0.61
CA LEU A 109 21.40 4.00 1.79
C LEU A 109 20.53 2.74 1.76
N TYR A 110 19.26 2.84 1.35
CA TYR A 110 18.39 1.65 1.25
C TYR A 110 18.81 0.72 0.10
N ALA A 111 19.26 1.26 -1.03
CA ALA A 111 19.82 0.45 -2.11
C ALA A 111 21.09 -0.31 -1.65
N GLU A 112 21.97 0.36 -0.91
CA GLU A 112 23.19 -0.26 -0.34
C GLU A 112 22.89 -1.28 0.77
N LEU A 113 21.78 -1.12 1.51
CA LEU A 113 21.28 -2.11 2.46
C LEU A 113 20.73 -3.38 1.76
N GLY A 114 20.50 -3.32 0.45
CA GLY A 114 20.06 -4.44 -0.38
C GLY A 114 18.61 -4.36 -0.84
N ALA A 115 17.93 -3.22 -0.67
CA ALA A 115 16.62 -3.03 -1.30
C ALA A 115 16.77 -2.88 -2.81
N VAL A 116 15.86 -3.48 -3.58
CA VAL A 116 15.77 -3.27 -5.02
C VAL A 116 15.21 -1.87 -5.27
N PRO A 117 15.94 -0.98 -5.97
CA PRO A 117 15.57 0.42 -6.17
C PRO A 117 14.46 0.57 -7.21
N THR A 118 13.22 0.23 -6.85
CA THR A 118 12.05 0.25 -7.74
C THR A 118 11.40 1.63 -7.88
N TRP A 119 11.56 2.50 -6.88
CA TRP A 119 11.12 3.90 -6.89
C TRP A 119 9.67 4.14 -7.30
N THR A 120 8.75 3.25 -6.88
CA THR A 120 7.33 3.36 -7.20
C THR A 120 6.44 2.99 -6.02
N CYS A 121 5.35 3.75 -5.86
CA CYS A 121 4.26 3.46 -4.94
C CYS A 121 3.21 2.50 -5.49
N ALA A 122 3.39 2.05 -6.74
CA ALA A 122 2.61 0.98 -7.36
C ALA A 122 3.50 -0.23 -7.69
N PRO A 123 4.12 -0.88 -6.68
CA PRO A 123 5.05 -2.00 -6.90
C PRO A 123 4.41 -3.17 -7.63
N TYR A 124 3.10 -3.39 -7.45
CA TYR A 124 2.32 -4.44 -8.11
C TYR A 124 2.19 -4.27 -9.64
N GLN A 125 2.68 -3.16 -10.22
CA GLN A 125 2.81 -3.00 -11.68
C GLN A 125 4.13 -3.57 -12.23
N LEU A 126 5.09 -3.88 -11.36
CA LEU A 126 6.35 -4.48 -11.73
C LEU A 126 6.21 -6.01 -11.80
N PRO A 127 6.97 -6.68 -12.68
CA PRO A 127 6.99 -8.14 -12.70
C PRO A 127 7.63 -8.69 -11.41
N GLY A 128 7.10 -9.81 -10.92
CA GLY A 128 7.50 -10.41 -9.66
C GLY A 128 6.66 -9.90 -8.48
N GLY A 129 7.14 -10.17 -7.26
CA GLY A 129 6.42 -9.86 -6.03
C GLY A 129 5.56 -11.02 -5.52
N PRO A 130 4.69 -10.76 -4.52
CA PRO A 130 3.97 -11.79 -3.79
C PRO A 130 2.73 -12.31 -4.50
N GLY A 131 2.34 -13.54 -4.16
CA GLY A 131 1.15 -14.22 -4.66
C GLY A 131 -0.03 -14.23 -3.69
N PHE A 132 -1.09 -14.94 -4.09
CA PHE A 132 -2.25 -15.19 -3.23
C PHE A 132 -1.84 -15.97 -1.98
N GLY A 133 -2.27 -15.51 -0.80
CA GLY A 133 -2.00 -16.13 0.49
C GLY A 133 -0.65 -15.78 1.11
N ASP A 134 0.28 -15.18 0.36
CA ASP A 134 1.58 -14.78 0.87
C ASP A 134 1.45 -13.73 1.98
N HIS A 135 2.15 -13.93 3.08
CA HIS A 135 2.31 -12.91 4.11
C HIS A 135 3.43 -11.95 3.70
N ILE A 136 3.17 -10.65 3.73
CA ILE A 136 4.13 -9.62 3.30
C ILE A 136 4.13 -8.42 4.25
N ALA A 137 5.11 -7.53 4.11
CA ALA A 137 5.14 -6.26 4.83
C ALA A 137 5.18 -5.07 3.86
N VAL A 138 4.12 -4.26 3.86
CA VAL A 138 3.99 -3.11 2.95
C VAL A 138 3.56 -1.87 3.71
N GLY A 139 4.24 -0.74 3.47
CA GLY A 139 3.91 0.55 4.09
C GLY A 139 2.96 1.43 3.27
N GLU A 140 3.04 1.34 1.94
CA GLU A 140 2.29 2.18 1.01
C GLU A 140 0.78 1.84 0.99
N SER A 141 -0.08 2.78 1.35
CA SER A 141 -1.52 2.57 1.55
C SER A 141 -2.22 1.97 0.33
N ASN A 142 -1.90 2.48 -0.87
CA ASN A 142 -2.55 1.99 -2.08
C ASN A 142 -2.10 0.56 -2.42
N ALA A 143 -0.83 0.23 -2.15
CA ALA A 143 -0.28 -1.09 -2.34
C ALA A 143 -0.83 -2.08 -1.32
N VAL A 144 -0.98 -1.69 -0.05
CA VAL A 144 -1.66 -2.48 0.99
C VAL A 144 -3.06 -2.89 0.52
N ALA A 145 -3.88 -1.92 0.10
CA ALA A 145 -5.23 -2.19 -0.39
C ALA A 145 -5.24 -3.11 -1.61
N TYR A 146 -4.32 -2.89 -2.57
CA TYR A 146 -4.23 -3.72 -3.77
C TYR A 146 -3.77 -5.15 -3.48
N TYR A 147 -2.70 -5.31 -2.69
CA TYR A 147 -2.16 -6.63 -2.34
C TYR A 147 -3.19 -7.47 -1.58
N ASN A 148 -3.90 -6.87 -0.60
CA ASN A 148 -4.96 -7.57 0.12
C ASN A 148 -6.13 -7.93 -0.79
N SER A 149 -6.64 -6.98 -1.57
CA SER A 149 -7.93 -7.13 -2.26
C SER A 149 -7.80 -7.80 -3.61
N VAL A 150 -6.84 -7.37 -4.43
CA VAL A 150 -6.73 -7.79 -5.83
C VAL A 150 -5.86 -9.05 -5.97
N LEU A 151 -4.77 -9.14 -5.20
CA LEU A 151 -3.88 -10.31 -5.23
C LEU A 151 -4.24 -11.36 -4.18
N GLY A 152 -4.88 -10.98 -3.07
CA GLY A 152 -5.13 -11.88 -1.94
C GLY A 152 -3.88 -12.20 -1.13
N ALA A 153 -2.83 -11.39 -1.25
CA ALA A 153 -1.72 -11.41 -0.29
C ALA A 153 -2.20 -10.86 1.05
N ARG A 154 -1.39 -11.05 2.10
CA ARG A 154 -1.76 -10.77 3.49
C ARG A 154 -0.79 -9.77 4.08
N THR A 155 -1.27 -8.57 4.38
CA THR A 155 -0.49 -7.52 5.04
C THR A 155 -1.38 -6.57 5.80
N ASN A 156 -0.94 -6.13 6.98
CA ASN A 156 -1.42 -4.87 7.55
C ASN A 156 -0.66 -3.69 6.90
N LYS A 157 -1.06 -2.45 7.19
CA LYS A 157 -0.25 -1.29 6.84
C LYS A 157 0.91 -1.11 7.81
N TYR A 158 2.13 -1.36 7.36
CA TYR A 158 3.37 -1.21 8.14
C TYR A 158 4.09 0.08 7.76
N GLY A 159 3.68 1.22 8.33
CA GLY A 159 4.29 2.51 7.99
C GLY A 159 5.61 2.78 8.70
N GLY A 160 6.48 3.56 8.06
CA GLY A 160 7.78 3.99 8.61
C GLY A 160 8.63 2.79 9.02
N TYR A 161 9.42 2.92 10.07
CA TYR A 161 10.48 1.95 10.41
C TYR A 161 10.03 0.50 10.65
N LEU A 162 8.72 0.26 10.79
CA LEU A 162 8.18 -1.08 10.99
C LEU A 162 8.22 -1.94 9.72
N ASP A 163 8.06 -1.37 8.52
CA ASP A 163 8.24 -2.14 7.27
C ASP A 163 9.69 -2.64 7.13
N VAL A 164 10.66 -1.77 7.41
CA VAL A 164 12.09 -2.10 7.44
C VAL A 164 12.37 -3.17 8.49
N ALA A 165 11.81 -3.03 9.70
CA ALA A 165 11.99 -4.01 10.75
C ALA A 165 11.43 -5.39 10.37
N CYS A 166 10.23 -5.44 9.79
CA CYS A 166 9.66 -6.69 9.28
C CYS A 166 10.53 -7.29 8.17
N ALA A 167 11.04 -6.47 7.24
CA ALA A 167 11.93 -6.91 6.16
C ALA A 167 13.28 -7.45 6.67
N LEU A 168 13.86 -6.83 7.70
CA LEU A 168 15.10 -7.28 8.34
C LEU A 168 14.89 -8.61 9.08
N ILE A 169 13.80 -8.74 9.84
CA ILE A 169 13.51 -9.96 10.61
C ILE A 169 12.96 -11.08 9.72
N GLY A 170 12.31 -10.75 8.61
CA GLY A 170 11.60 -11.69 7.77
C GLY A 170 10.29 -12.18 8.39
N LYS A 171 9.76 -11.45 9.39
CA LYS A 171 8.49 -11.77 10.05
C LYS A 171 7.69 -10.50 10.36
N ALA A 172 6.37 -10.65 10.40
CA ALA A 172 5.44 -9.61 10.80
C ALA A 172 4.49 -10.11 11.90
N PRO A 173 3.88 -9.23 12.71
CA PRO A 173 2.85 -9.63 13.67
C PRO A 173 1.71 -10.44 13.03
N HIS A 174 1.44 -11.65 13.52
CA HIS A 174 0.34 -12.48 13.01
C HIS A 174 -1.01 -12.01 13.58
N ALA A 175 -1.47 -10.85 13.11
CA ALA A 175 -2.69 -10.19 13.54
C ALA A 175 -3.35 -9.42 12.38
N GLY A 176 -4.57 -8.95 12.62
CA GLY A 176 -5.31 -8.13 11.65
C GLY A 176 -5.51 -8.88 10.33
N LEU A 177 -5.11 -8.26 9.21
CA LEU A 177 -5.30 -8.76 7.85
C LEU A 177 -4.42 -9.95 7.49
N HIS A 178 -3.52 -10.38 8.38
CA HIS A 178 -2.86 -11.68 8.26
C HIS A 178 -3.77 -12.85 8.64
N LEU A 179 -4.81 -12.62 9.44
CA LEU A 179 -5.72 -13.66 9.94
C LEU A 179 -7.00 -13.70 9.11
N ASP A 180 -7.54 -14.89 8.86
CA ASP A 180 -8.81 -15.05 8.12
C ASP A 180 -9.96 -14.27 8.74
N LYS A 181 -10.06 -14.29 10.09
CA LYS A 181 -11.06 -13.51 10.83
C LYS A 181 -10.93 -12.00 10.58
N GLY A 182 -9.71 -11.50 10.43
CA GLY A 182 -9.45 -10.08 10.21
C GLY A 182 -9.75 -9.64 8.79
N ARG A 183 -9.91 -10.57 7.86
CA ARG A 183 -10.21 -10.31 6.44
C ARG A 183 -11.70 -10.36 6.11
N LYS A 184 -12.54 -10.83 7.05
CA LYS A 184 -14.00 -10.87 6.85
C LYS A 184 -14.56 -9.47 6.63
N ALA A 185 -15.43 -9.33 5.63
CA ALA A 185 -16.12 -8.09 5.32
C ALA A 185 -17.02 -7.65 6.50
N GLU A 186 -17.22 -6.35 6.62
CA GLU A 186 -18.02 -5.73 7.70
C GLU A 186 -19.15 -4.86 7.19
N LEU A 187 -19.10 -4.51 5.91
CA LEU A 187 -20.03 -3.60 5.24
C LEU A 187 -20.28 -4.13 3.83
N HIS A 188 -21.54 -4.33 3.46
CA HIS A 188 -21.92 -4.57 2.08
C HIS A 188 -22.22 -3.24 1.37
N ILE A 189 -21.66 -3.05 0.19
CA ILE A 189 -21.95 -1.92 -0.70
C ILE A 189 -22.46 -2.49 -2.03
N SER A 190 -23.70 -2.18 -2.39
CA SER A 190 -24.29 -2.57 -3.68
C SER A 190 -24.20 -1.43 -4.68
N ILE A 191 -23.74 -1.74 -5.91
CA ILE A 191 -23.73 -0.82 -7.06
C ILE A 191 -24.57 -1.34 -8.24
N LEU A 192 -25.44 -2.32 -7.99
CA LEU A 192 -26.23 -3.00 -9.03
C LEU A 192 -27.19 -2.06 -9.77
N ASP A 193 -27.74 -1.08 -9.06
CA ASP A 193 -28.75 -0.15 -9.60
C ASP A 193 -28.11 1.06 -10.34
N LEU A 194 -26.78 1.13 -10.40
CA LEU A 194 -26.10 2.19 -11.13
C LEU A 194 -26.22 1.99 -12.65
N PRO A 195 -26.44 3.09 -13.41
CA PRO A 195 -26.52 3.01 -14.87
C PRO A 195 -25.29 2.38 -15.49
N GLU A 196 -25.49 1.49 -16.46
CA GLU A 196 -24.41 0.81 -17.17
C GLU A 196 -23.41 1.80 -17.79
N ARG A 197 -23.90 2.91 -18.36
CA ARG A 197 -23.05 3.95 -18.94
C ARG A 197 -22.07 4.55 -17.92
N LEU A 198 -22.49 4.70 -16.66
CA LEU A 198 -21.61 5.16 -15.60
C LEU A 198 -20.57 4.08 -15.30
N ARG A 199 -20.99 2.81 -15.13
CA ARG A 199 -20.11 1.68 -14.84
C ARG A 199 -19.06 1.40 -15.92
N GLN A 200 -19.30 1.83 -17.16
CA GLN A 200 -18.37 1.72 -18.29
C GLN A 200 -17.43 2.93 -18.47
N SER A 201 -17.61 4.00 -17.71
CA SER A 201 -16.76 5.19 -17.79
C SER A 201 -15.34 4.91 -17.29
N SER A 202 -14.33 5.53 -17.90
CA SER A 202 -12.94 5.47 -17.43
C SER A 202 -12.76 6.09 -16.03
N LEU A 203 -13.63 7.01 -15.63
CA LEU A 203 -13.62 7.63 -14.30
C LEU A 203 -14.23 6.73 -13.23
N PHE A 204 -15.03 5.73 -13.63
CA PHE A 204 -15.83 4.94 -12.70
C PHE A 204 -15.03 4.27 -11.58
N PRO A 205 -13.90 3.57 -11.85
CA PRO A 205 -13.14 2.93 -10.79
C PRO A 205 -12.57 3.92 -9.77
N HIS A 206 -12.20 5.12 -10.22
CA HIS A 206 -11.69 6.19 -9.35
C HIS A 206 -12.79 6.76 -8.45
N LEU A 207 -13.95 7.07 -9.02
CA LEU A 207 -15.09 7.57 -8.26
C LEU A 207 -15.62 6.51 -7.29
N LEU A 208 -15.74 5.25 -7.75
CA LEU A 208 -16.17 4.14 -6.91
C LEU A 208 -15.24 3.99 -5.70
N GLY A 209 -13.92 3.92 -5.92
CA GLY A 209 -12.97 3.83 -4.81
C GLY A 209 -13.08 5.02 -3.86
N HIS A 210 -13.20 6.24 -4.39
CA HIS A 210 -13.33 7.44 -3.56
C HIS A 210 -14.58 7.38 -2.67
N VAL A 211 -15.75 7.09 -3.25
CA VAL A 211 -17.02 6.97 -2.49
C VAL A 211 -16.94 5.84 -1.48
N VAL A 212 -16.46 4.65 -1.89
CA VAL A 212 -16.30 3.48 -1.01
C VAL A 212 -15.44 3.82 0.18
N GLY A 213 -14.31 4.50 0.00
CA GLY A 213 -13.46 4.92 1.12
C GLY A 213 -14.18 5.87 2.06
N ARG A 214 -14.89 6.88 1.53
CA ARG A 214 -15.65 7.84 2.35
C ARG A 214 -16.71 7.16 3.23
N ILE A 215 -17.41 6.17 2.69
CA ILE A 215 -18.46 5.43 3.40
C ILE A 215 -17.87 4.41 4.39
N SER A 216 -16.85 3.68 3.96
CA SER A 216 -16.32 2.55 4.73
C SER A 216 -15.44 3.00 5.89
N GLY A 217 -14.70 4.10 5.74
CA GLY A 217 -13.63 4.44 6.67
C GLY A 217 -12.67 3.27 6.82
N ARG A 218 -12.48 2.81 8.07
CA ARG A 218 -11.63 1.64 8.40
C ARG A 218 -12.35 0.27 8.30
N LEU A 219 -13.63 0.24 7.92
CA LEU A 219 -14.33 -1.02 7.69
C LEU A 219 -13.80 -1.71 6.43
N ARG A 220 -13.99 -3.02 6.34
CA ARG A 220 -13.67 -3.83 5.15
C ARG A 220 -14.92 -4.01 4.28
N PRO A 221 -15.10 -3.24 3.20
CA PRO A 221 -16.30 -3.32 2.37
C PRO A 221 -16.27 -4.53 1.44
N ALA A 222 -17.41 -5.21 1.29
CA ALA A 222 -17.73 -6.09 0.18
C ALA A 222 -18.60 -5.34 -0.84
N ILE A 223 -18.20 -5.34 -2.11
CA ILE A 223 -18.79 -4.51 -3.15
C ILE A 223 -19.42 -5.42 -4.22
N SER A 224 -20.74 -5.35 -4.37
CA SER A 224 -21.49 -6.11 -5.38
C SER A 224 -21.76 -5.28 -6.62
N GLY A 225 -21.55 -5.86 -7.81
CA GLY A 225 -21.87 -5.24 -9.10
C GLY A 225 -20.69 -4.59 -9.82
N ILE A 226 -19.46 -4.76 -9.31
CA ILE A 226 -18.24 -4.41 -10.06
C ILE A 226 -18.21 -5.26 -11.33
N PRO A 227 -18.15 -4.65 -12.54
CA PRO A 227 -18.10 -5.43 -13.77
C PRO A 227 -16.86 -6.33 -13.80
N LYS A 228 -17.01 -7.61 -14.16
CA LYS A 228 -15.87 -8.55 -14.33
C LYS A 228 -14.90 -8.12 -15.43
N THR A 229 -15.32 -7.21 -16.31
CA THR A 229 -14.51 -6.59 -17.37
C THR A 229 -13.57 -5.50 -16.85
N VAL A 230 -13.70 -5.07 -15.58
CA VAL A 230 -12.78 -4.11 -14.98
C VAL A 230 -11.38 -4.72 -14.95
N ALA A 231 -10.48 -4.14 -15.74
CA ALA A 231 -9.09 -4.56 -15.79
C ALA A 231 -8.38 -4.31 -14.46
N ARG A 232 -7.21 -4.95 -14.28
CA ARG A 232 -6.36 -4.75 -13.08
C ARG A 232 -6.07 -3.28 -12.78
N ASP A 233 -5.90 -2.44 -13.80
CA ASP A 233 -5.73 -0.99 -13.61
C ASP A 233 -6.95 -0.29 -13.00
N GLY A 234 -8.16 -0.77 -13.27
CA GLY A 234 -9.38 -0.29 -12.60
C GLY A 234 -9.47 -0.75 -11.15
N LEU A 235 -9.10 -2.00 -10.85
CA LEU A 235 -9.05 -2.50 -9.46
C LEU A 235 -7.97 -1.77 -8.63
N LYS A 236 -6.86 -1.42 -9.28
CA LYS A 236 -5.84 -0.51 -8.76
C LYS A 236 -6.45 0.85 -8.42
N ALA A 237 -7.15 1.47 -9.37
CA ALA A 237 -7.81 2.76 -9.16
C ALA A 237 -8.78 2.74 -7.98
N ILE A 238 -9.59 1.68 -7.84
CA ILE A 238 -10.49 1.48 -6.69
C ILE A 238 -9.68 1.42 -5.39
N SER A 239 -8.64 0.58 -5.36
CA SER A 239 -7.79 0.38 -4.18
C SER A 239 -7.11 1.67 -3.75
N SER A 240 -6.53 2.41 -4.69
CA SER A 240 -5.84 3.68 -4.40
C SER A 240 -6.81 4.74 -3.89
N ALA A 241 -7.97 4.92 -4.54
CA ALA A 241 -8.92 5.95 -4.14
C ALA A 241 -9.59 5.63 -2.81
N ALA A 242 -9.92 4.35 -2.54
CA ALA A 242 -10.50 3.92 -1.26
C ALA A 242 -9.52 4.06 -0.08
N ALA A 243 -8.24 3.73 -0.32
CA ALA A 243 -7.19 3.94 0.65
C ALA A 243 -7.01 5.44 0.97
N ALA A 244 -7.02 6.29 -0.06
CA ALA A 244 -6.82 7.74 0.10
C ALA A 244 -8.00 8.45 0.79
N SER A 245 -9.24 8.11 0.44
CA SER A 245 -10.43 8.81 0.96
C SER A 245 -10.95 8.27 2.28
N GLY A 246 -10.62 7.01 2.63
CA GLY A 246 -11.16 6.31 3.79
C GLY A 246 -10.16 5.60 4.69
N GLY A 247 -8.92 5.38 4.23
CA GLY A 247 -7.98 4.49 4.92
C GLY A 247 -8.35 3.01 4.82
N VAL A 248 -9.04 2.61 3.75
CA VAL A 248 -9.40 1.22 3.47
C VAL A 248 -8.14 0.42 3.14
N GLU A 249 -7.78 -0.54 3.99
CA GLU A 249 -6.61 -1.42 3.82
C GLU A 249 -6.95 -2.71 3.05
N MET A 250 -8.24 -3.03 2.91
CA MET A 250 -8.74 -4.20 2.18
C MET A 250 -10.22 -4.00 1.81
N TRP A 251 -10.60 -4.45 0.61
CA TRP A 251 -11.97 -4.53 0.12
C TRP A 251 -12.18 -5.85 -0.62
N HIS A 252 -13.43 -6.28 -0.73
CA HIS A 252 -13.84 -7.46 -1.49
C HIS A 252 -14.68 -7.02 -2.68
N GLY A 253 -14.29 -7.39 -3.89
CA GLY A 253 -15.14 -7.28 -5.07
C GLY A 253 -15.85 -8.60 -5.28
N ILE A 254 -17.16 -8.65 -5.03
CA ILE A 254 -17.94 -9.88 -5.15
C ILE A 254 -17.84 -10.43 -6.58
N SER A 255 -17.40 -11.68 -6.68
CA SER A 255 -17.10 -12.39 -7.92
C SER A 255 -16.00 -11.75 -8.80
N VAL A 256 -15.17 -10.88 -8.23
CA VAL A 256 -14.06 -10.18 -8.89
C VAL A 256 -12.73 -10.44 -8.18
N THR A 257 -12.69 -10.26 -6.85
CA THR A 257 -11.49 -10.51 -6.04
C THR A 257 -11.42 -11.97 -5.58
N PRO A 258 -10.21 -12.53 -5.38
CA PRO A 258 -10.05 -13.96 -5.15
C PRO A 258 -10.66 -14.45 -3.83
N GLU A 259 -10.83 -13.59 -2.82
CA GLU A 259 -11.39 -13.95 -1.51
C GLU A 259 -12.90 -13.74 -1.37
N ALA A 260 -13.58 -13.33 -2.44
CA ALA A 260 -15.03 -13.17 -2.45
C ALA A 260 -15.62 -13.70 -3.76
N PRO A 261 -15.57 -15.03 -4.00
CA PRO A 261 -15.99 -15.61 -5.25
C PRO A 261 -17.51 -15.50 -5.49
N SER A 262 -18.32 -15.40 -4.43
CA SER A 262 -19.77 -15.58 -4.50
C SER A 262 -20.58 -14.42 -3.92
N PRO A 263 -21.82 -14.18 -4.39
CA PRO A 263 -22.72 -13.20 -3.78
C PRO A 263 -23.11 -13.49 -2.33
N GLU A 264 -23.05 -14.76 -1.92
CA GLU A 264 -23.35 -15.20 -0.54
C GLU A 264 -22.36 -14.59 0.47
N ASP A 265 -21.14 -14.28 0.01
CA ASP A 265 -20.11 -13.61 0.83
C ASP A 265 -20.54 -12.21 1.31
N ALA A 266 -21.59 -11.62 0.72
CA ALA A 266 -22.14 -10.32 1.10
C ALA A 266 -23.50 -10.39 1.82
N SER A 267 -24.27 -11.48 1.66
CA SER A 267 -25.69 -11.51 2.03
C SER A 267 -25.97 -11.49 3.54
N GLU A 268 -24.99 -11.86 4.35
CA GLU A 268 -25.14 -11.96 5.81
C GLU A 268 -24.59 -10.74 6.57
N LEU A 269 -24.13 -9.70 5.86
CA LEU A 269 -23.54 -8.53 6.50
C LEU A 269 -24.61 -7.61 7.09
N ALA A 270 -24.48 -7.33 8.39
CA ALA A 270 -25.42 -6.49 9.14
C ALA A 270 -25.44 -5.03 8.68
N LYS A 271 -24.32 -4.51 8.16
CA LYS A 271 -24.23 -3.15 7.60
C LYS A 271 -24.31 -3.25 6.09
N GLN A 272 -25.24 -2.50 5.50
CA GLN A 272 -25.48 -2.48 4.07
C GLN A 272 -25.65 -1.03 3.59
N TYR A 273 -25.16 -0.74 2.39
CA TYR A 273 -25.32 0.54 1.71
C TYR A 273 -25.58 0.30 0.22
N VAL A 274 -26.58 0.96 -0.34
CA VAL A 274 -26.84 0.94 -1.79
C VAL A 274 -26.35 2.26 -2.35
N LEU A 275 -25.36 2.21 -3.24
CA LEU A 275 -24.83 3.40 -3.89
C LEU A 275 -25.77 3.91 -4.96
N GLU A 276 -26.03 5.20 -4.91
CA GLU A 276 -26.88 5.88 -5.87
C GLU A 276 -26.09 6.89 -6.71
N LEU A 277 -26.68 7.34 -7.81
CA LEU A 277 -26.08 8.36 -8.69
C LEU A 277 -25.64 9.63 -7.93
N PRO A 278 -26.40 10.17 -6.95
CA PRO A 278 -25.97 11.34 -6.19
C PRO A 278 -24.66 11.15 -5.42
N ASP A 279 -24.33 9.93 -4.99
CA ASP A 279 -23.06 9.66 -4.30
C ASP A 279 -21.86 9.87 -5.24
N PHE A 280 -22.01 9.49 -6.52
CA PHE A 280 -20.98 9.71 -7.54
C PHE A 280 -20.84 11.19 -7.93
N TRP A 281 -21.94 11.94 -7.97
CA TRP A 281 -21.88 13.38 -8.20
C TRP A 281 -21.16 14.11 -7.08
N ARG A 282 -21.43 13.73 -5.83
CA ARG A 282 -20.69 14.27 -4.67
C ARG A 282 -19.21 13.93 -4.76
N ALA A 283 -18.84 12.69 -5.05
CA ALA A 283 -17.43 12.33 -5.23
C ALA A 283 -16.75 13.11 -6.36
N GLN A 284 -17.44 13.35 -7.48
CA GLN A 284 -16.90 14.17 -8.55
C GLN A 284 -16.68 15.62 -8.11
N GLN A 285 -17.61 16.19 -7.34
CA GLN A 285 -17.47 17.53 -6.76
C GLN A 285 -16.32 17.59 -5.74
N ASP A 286 -16.21 16.61 -4.86
CA ASP A 286 -15.13 16.50 -3.85
C ASP A 286 -13.74 16.44 -4.52
N LEU A 287 -13.64 15.77 -5.67
CA LEU A 287 -12.39 15.64 -6.44
C LEU A 287 -12.13 16.81 -7.39
N THR A 288 -13.11 17.70 -7.61
CA THR A 288 -13.02 18.85 -8.51
C THR A 288 -13.20 20.13 -7.71
N SER A 289 -12.20 20.46 -6.88
CA SER A 289 -12.26 21.58 -5.95
C SER A 289 -11.86 22.94 -6.55
N ALA A 290 -11.30 22.96 -7.76
CA ALA A 290 -10.86 24.18 -8.44
C ALA A 290 -11.95 24.77 -9.34
N ALA A 291 -11.99 26.10 -9.43
CA ALA A 291 -12.84 26.80 -10.39
C ALA A 291 -12.21 26.81 -11.79
N ASP A 292 -13.04 26.99 -12.82
CA ASP A 292 -12.55 27.16 -14.20
C ASP A 292 -11.60 28.36 -14.29
N GLY A 293 -10.45 28.15 -14.96
CA GLY A 293 -9.39 29.15 -15.06
C GLY A 293 -8.17 28.63 -15.83
N PRO A 294 -7.13 29.46 -16.01
CA PRO A 294 -5.88 29.02 -16.62
C PRO A 294 -5.25 27.88 -15.77
N LEU A 295 -4.74 26.86 -16.45
CA LEU A 295 -4.03 25.75 -15.80
C LEU A 295 -2.55 26.10 -15.65
N ASP A 296 -2.05 26.09 -14.42
CA ASP A 296 -0.62 26.33 -14.14
C ASP A 296 0.24 25.09 -14.41
N CYS A 297 -0.29 23.88 -14.16
CA CYS A 297 0.44 22.63 -14.31
C CYS A 297 -0.51 21.44 -14.52
N VAL A 298 -0.05 20.42 -15.25
CA VAL A 298 -0.70 19.12 -15.39
C VAL A 298 0.27 18.05 -14.89
N ALA A 299 -0.07 17.40 -13.77
CA ALA A 299 0.70 16.29 -13.22
C ALA A 299 0.07 14.95 -13.64
N LEU A 300 0.87 14.07 -14.24
CA LEU A 300 0.46 12.72 -14.63
C LEU A 300 1.33 11.71 -13.87
N GLY A 301 0.70 10.75 -13.18
CA GLY A 301 1.42 9.77 -12.38
C GLY A 301 0.51 8.70 -11.76
N THR A 302 1.08 7.89 -10.88
CA THR A 302 0.36 6.85 -10.14
C THR A 302 -0.78 7.44 -9.32
N PRO A 303 -1.97 6.79 -9.26
CA PRO A 303 -2.34 5.53 -9.92
C PRO A 303 -2.86 5.68 -11.37
N HIS A 304 -2.98 6.91 -11.87
CA HIS A 304 -3.74 7.24 -13.08
C HIS A 304 -3.00 7.02 -14.40
N PHE A 305 -1.69 6.73 -14.37
CA PHE A 305 -0.86 6.60 -15.57
C PHE A 305 -0.16 5.23 -15.67
N PRO A 306 -0.81 4.19 -16.24
CA PRO A 306 -0.20 2.88 -16.43
C PRO A 306 0.85 2.88 -17.55
N ARG A 307 1.82 1.94 -17.51
CA ARG A 307 2.83 1.78 -18.58
C ARG A 307 2.25 1.58 -19.99
N ALA A 308 1.02 1.07 -20.12
CA ALA A 308 0.36 0.90 -21.41
C ALA A 308 -0.11 2.23 -22.05
N SER A 309 -0.30 3.30 -21.28
CA SER A 309 -0.76 4.60 -21.81
C SER A 309 0.36 5.49 -22.35
N SER A 310 1.64 5.13 -22.14
CA SER A 310 2.77 5.94 -22.61
C SER A 310 3.15 5.68 -24.07
N SER A 311 2.77 4.53 -24.66
CA SER A 311 3.06 4.24 -26.08
C SER A 311 2.12 4.92 -27.06
N SER A 312 0.97 5.44 -26.61
CA SER A 312 -0.02 6.10 -27.50
C SER A 312 0.03 7.63 -27.47
N ARG A 313 0.91 8.24 -26.67
CA ARG A 313 1.04 9.71 -26.54
C ARG A 313 2.38 10.26 -27.01
N ALA A 314 3.31 9.41 -27.44
CA ALA A 314 4.61 9.83 -27.97
C ALA A 314 4.57 10.26 -29.45
N GLU A 315 3.42 10.20 -30.12
CA GLU A 315 3.29 10.54 -31.55
C GLU A 315 2.38 11.76 -31.84
N SER A 316 2.03 12.55 -30.83
CA SER A 316 1.29 13.80 -31.06
C SER A 316 1.83 14.92 -30.18
N GLY A 317 2.94 15.49 -30.62
CA GLY A 317 3.55 16.73 -30.15
C GLY A 317 4.40 17.32 -31.27
#